data_AF-A0A1Y4NNC6-F1
#
_entry.id   AF-A0A1Y4NNC6-F1
#
_cell.length_a   1.000
_cell.length_b   1.000
_cell.length_c   1.000
_cell.angle_alpha   90.00
_cell.angle_beta   90.00
_cell.angle_gamma   90.00
#
_symmetry.space_group_name_H-M   'P 1'
#
loop_
_entity.id
_entity.type
_entity.pdbx_description
1 polymer ?
#
loop_
_entity_poly.entity_id
_entity_poly.type
_entity_poly.pdbx_seq_one_letter_code
_entity_poly.pdbx_strand_id
1 'polypeptide(L)'
;MIPLFYDFHIHSCLSPCGDDDMTPANLVGMAAVKGLDVIALTDHNSCKNCPAALYHGARYGVTVLPGMELTTAEEVHVICLFSSLEDAMAFDAFVYGKLMPVPNREDIFGKQQIMNEKDEVTGTVEYLLINATSISFDEVFSLVEEFHGIAYPAHVDKSSTSLISNLGFVPPGSTFTCAEFHDFKNLHRLRREHPYFEQCNVICCSDAHYLEDIHEPEYQIYSASGQIPDILEALRRREP
;
A
#
# COMPACT_ATOMS: atom_id res chain seq x y z
N MET A 1 18.62 -6.96 -14.53
CA MET A 1 17.75 -6.64 -13.38
C MET A 1 18.56 -6.84 -12.11
N ILE A 2 18.35 -6.03 -11.10
CA ILE A 2 18.92 -6.16 -9.77
C ILE A 2 17.84 -6.71 -8.82
N PRO A 3 18.18 -7.62 -7.89
CA PRO A 3 17.24 -8.03 -6.85
C PRO A 3 17.12 -6.92 -5.81
N LEU A 4 15.89 -6.68 -5.33
CA LEU A 4 15.58 -5.75 -4.24
C LEU A 4 14.70 -6.47 -3.22
N PHE A 5 15.11 -6.51 -1.96
CA PHE A 5 14.24 -6.94 -0.88
C PHE A 5 13.18 -5.89 -0.59
N TYR A 6 11.92 -6.31 -0.48
CA TYR A 6 10.80 -5.39 -0.44
C TYR A 6 9.78 -5.63 0.67
N ASP A 7 9.05 -4.56 0.99
CA ASP A 7 7.74 -4.62 1.65
C ASP A 7 6.85 -3.46 1.17
N PHE A 8 5.84 -3.74 0.35
CA PHE A 8 5.04 -2.71 -0.34
C PHE A 8 3.69 -2.40 0.33
N HIS A 9 3.48 -2.88 1.54
CA HIS A 9 2.24 -2.66 2.28
C HIS A 9 2.53 -2.45 3.77
N ILE A 10 2.67 -1.19 4.17
CA ILE A 10 3.00 -0.77 5.54
C ILE A 10 2.13 0.42 5.91
N HIS A 11 1.61 0.43 7.13
CA HIS A 11 0.82 1.53 7.69
C HIS A 11 1.65 2.35 8.68
N SER A 12 1.47 3.67 8.69
CA SER A 12 2.03 4.54 9.72
C SER A 12 0.99 4.85 10.81
N CYS A 13 1.38 5.65 11.80
CA CYS A 13 0.50 6.26 12.80
C CYS A 13 -0.60 7.18 12.21
N LEU A 14 -0.67 7.34 10.88
CA LEU A 14 -1.76 8.01 10.19
C LEU A 14 -2.96 7.09 9.97
N SER A 15 -2.71 5.81 9.70
CA SER A 15 -3.77 4.81 9.71
C SER A 15 -4.26 4.66 11.14
N PRO A 16 -5.59 4.71 11.39
CA PRO A 16 -6.10 4.70 12.76
C PRO A 16 -5.70 3.45 13.54
N CYS A 17 -5.65 2.31 12.86
CA CYS A 17 -5.20 1.02 13.40
C CYS A 17 -3.68 0.85 13.49
N GLY A 18 -2.89 1.82 13.01
CA GLY A 18 -1.42 1.81 13.12
C GLY A 18 -0.98 2.21 14.53
N ASP A 19 0.07 1.58 15.03
CA ASP A 19 0.60 1.91 16.35
C ASP A 19 1.18 3.35 16.40
N ASP A 20 1.13 3.99 17.58
CA ASP A 20 1.69 5.33 17.79
C ASP A 20 3.21 5.36 17.47
N ASP A 21 3.91 4.23 17.64
CA ASP A 21 5.34 4.09 17.32
C ASP A 21 5.60 3.90 15.81
N MET A 22 4.58 3.68 14.97
CA MET A 22 4.70 3.61 13.51
C MET A 22 4.86 4.99 12.87
N THR A 23 5.73 5.83 13.44
CA THR A 23 6.07 7.11 12.85
C THR A 23 6.86 6.90 11.55
N PRO A 24 6.81 7.84 10.57
CA PRO A 24 7.58 7.71 9.33
C PRO A 24 9.09 7.55 9.55
N ALA A 25 9.66 8.15 10.59
CA ALA A 25 11.07 7.95 10.92
C ALA A 25 11.33 6.52 11.40
N ASN A 26 10.48 6.01 12.31
CA ASN A 26 10.64 4.68 12.90
C ASN A 26 10.44 3.57 11.89
N LEU A 27 9.36 3.62 11.08
CA LEU A 27 9.08 2.54 10.13
C LEU A 27 10.16 2.44 9.04
N VAL A 28 10.64 3.58 8.52
CA VAL A 28 11.73 3.58 7.52
C VAL A 28 13.05 3.16 8.17
N GLY A 29 13.30 3.59 9.40
CA GLY A 29 14.46 3.15 10.19
C GLY A 29 14.45 1.65 10.45
N MET A 30 13.29 1.09 10.77
CA MET A 30 13.12 -0.36 10.97
C MET A 30 13.37 -1.13 9.67
N ALA A 31 12.83 -0.67 8.53
CA ALA A 31 13.13 -1.25 7.24
C ALA A 31 14.64 -1.27 6.93
N ALA A 32 15.35 -0.18 7.25
CA ALA A 32 16.81 -0.12 7.11
C ALA A 32 17.53 -1.10 8.05
N VAL A 33 17.06 -1.26 9.28
CA VAL A 33 17.62 -2.23 10.25
C VAL A 33 17.40 -3.68 9.79
N LYS A 34 16.22 -3.99 9.25
CA LYS A 34 15.89 -5.31 8.70
C LYS A 34 16.63 -5.59 7.38
N GLY A 35 17.11 -4.55 6.69
CA GLY A 35 17.86 -4.69 5.45
C GLY A 35 16.97 -4.79 4.21
N LEU A 36 15.78 -4.16 4.25
CA LEU A 36 14.95 -3.97 3.07
C LEU A 36 15.55 -2.89 2.16
N ASP A 37 15.57 -3.15 0.85
CA ASP A 37 16.08 -2.20 -0.14
C ASP A 37 15.01 -1.17 -0.52
N VAL A 38 13.74 -1.61 -0.55
CA VAL A 38 12.59 -0.78 -0.93
C VAL A 38 11.38 -1.07 -0.06
N ILE A 39 10.65 -0.04 0.34
CA ILE A 39 9.35 -0.17 0.99
C ILE A 39 8.32 0.74 0.34
N ALA A 40 7.03 0.53 0.62
CA ALA A 40 5.99 1.52 0.36
C ALA A 40 5.26 1.89 1.66
N LEU A 41 4.94 3.17 1.82
CA LEU A 41 4.00 3.61 2.85
C LEU A 41 2.62 3.70 2.22
N THR A 42 1.65 2.95 2.74
CA THR A 42 0.33 2.74 2.16
C THR A 42 -0.76 2.92 3.21
N ASP A 43 -0.77 4.08 3.87
CA ASP A 43 -1.82 4.38 4.85
C ASP A 43 -3.22 4.29 4.24
N HIS A 44 -4.21 3.94 5.08
CA HIS A 44 -5.60 3.84 4.63
C HIS A 44 -6.07 5.18 4.05
N ASN A 45 -6.52 5.17 2.80
CA ASN A 45 -7.11 6.30 2.09
C ASN A 45 -6.36 7.65 2.18
N SER A 46 -5.05 7.63 2.50
CA SER A 46 -4.24 8.85 2.62
C SER A 46 -2.77 8.62 2.32
N CYS A 47 -2.13 9.65 1.75
CA CYS A 47 -0.69 9.71 1.49
C CYS A 47 0.02 10.73 2.40
N LYS A 48 -0.65 11.33 3.40
CA LYS A 48 -0.15 12.53 4.10
C LYS A 48 1.16 12.33 4.86
N ASN A 49 1.52 11.09 5.20
CA ASN A 49 2.82 10.76 5.81
C ASN A 49 3.91 10.37 4.80
N CYS A 50 3.58 10.22 3.51
CA CYS A 50 4.56 9.97 2.44
C CYS A 50 5.68 11.03 2.38
N PRO A 51 5.43 12.35 2.49
CA PRO A 51 6.50 13.35 2.47
C PRO A 51 7.59 13.09 3.52
N ALA A 52 7.19 12.77 4.76
CA ALA A 52 8.11 12.44 5.84
C ALA A 52 8.82 11.11 5.59
N ALA A 53 8.09 10.07 5.17
CA ALA A 53 8.67 8.76 4.89
C ALA A 53 9.74 8.82 3.79
N LEU A 54 9.46 9.52 2.68
CA LEU A 54 10.43 9.73 1.60
C LEU A 54 11.68 10.50 2.08
N TYR A 55 11.49 11.50 2.94
CA TYR A 55 12.60 12.26 3.54
C TYR A 55 13.54 11.36 4.37
N HIS A 56 12.97 10.44 5.15
CA HIS A 56 13.73 9.49 5.96
C HIS A 56 14.37 8.40 5.08
N GLY A 57 13.68 7.93 4.05
CA GLY A 57 14.18 6.94 3.09
C GLY A 57 15.50 7.37 2.45
N ALA A 58 15.53 8.61 1.96
CA ALA A 58 16.72 9.22 1.37
C ALA A 58 17.92 9.31 2.35
N ARG A 59 17.67 9.34 3.67
CA ARG A 59 18.71 9.43 4.71
C ARG A 59 19.17 8.08 5.22
N TYR A 60 18.24 7.12 5.32
CA TYR A 60 18.52 5.79 5.84
C TYR A 60 18.96 4.82 4.74
N GLY A 61 18.88 5.23 3.48
CA GLY A 61 19.33 4.43 2.34
C GLY A 61 18.31 3.39 1.89
N VAL A 62 17.02 3.63 2.17
CA VAL A 62 15.90 2.78 1.76
C VAL A 62 15.07 3.55 0.74
N THR A 63 14.80 2.94 -0.42
CA THR A 63 13.88 3.53 -1.39
C THR A 63 12.46 3.45 -0.83
N VAL A 64 11.76 4.58 -0.72
CA VAL A 64 10.37 4.62 -0.25
C VAL A 64 9.46 4.98 -1.42
N LEU A 65 8.52 4.10 -1.73
CA LEU A 65 7.45 4.36 -2.70
C LEU A 65 6.32 5.13 -1.99
N PRO A 66 5.89 6.29 -2.51
CA PRO A 66 4.69 6.94 -2.00
C PRO A 66 3.46 6.15 -2.44
N GLY A 67 2.58 5.83 -1.50
CA GLY A 67 1.41 4.99 -1.77
C GLY A 67 0.25 5.23 -0.82
N MET A 68 -0.81 4.46 -1.04
CA MET A 68 -2.06 4.45 -0.29
C MET A 68 -2.67 3.06 -0.37
N GLU A 69 -3.23 2.55 0.72
CA GLU A 69 -4.19 1.46 0.66
C GLU A 69 -5.59 2.08 0.55
N LEU A 70 -6.18 2.02 -0.65
CA LEU A 70 -7.53 2.51 -0.90
C LEU A 70 -8.55 1.45 -0.49
N THR A 71 -9.55 1.85 0.30
CA THR A 71 -10.75 1.03 0.55
C THR A 71 -11.82 1.39 -0.47
N THR A 72 -12.15 0.46 -1.38
CA THR A 72 -13.18 0.70 -2.41
C THR A 72 -14.59 0.72 -1.82
N ALA A 73 -15.58 1.09 -2.63
CA ALA A 73 -16.99 1.09 -2.29
C ALA A 73 -17.51 -0.32 -1.93
N GLU A 74 -16.88 -1.36 -2.46
CA GLU A 74 -17.13 -2.77 -2.16
C GLU A 74 -16.32 -3.28 -0.95
N GLU A 75 -15.63 -2.38 -0.24
CA GLU A 75 -14.73 -2.67 0.87
C GLU A 75 -13.54 -3.57 0.47
N VAL A 76 -13.16 -3.58 -0.81
CA VAL A 76 -11.94 -4.25 -1.26
C VAL A 76 -10.76 -3.30 -1.08
N HIS A 77 -9.67 -3.79 -0.50
CA HIS A 77 -8.45 -3.01 -0.39
C HIS A 77 -7.60 -3.12 -1.65
N VAL A 78 -7.11 -1.97 -2.10
CA VAL A 78 -6.29 -1.84 -3.30
C VAL A 78 -5.08 -0.98 -2.97
N ILE A 79 -3.89 -1.54 -3.17
CA ILE A 79 -2.66 -0.77 -3.06
C ILE A 79 -2.51 0.11 -4.29
N CYS A 80 -2.27 1.39 -4.06
CA CYS A 80 -2.00 2.41 -5.07
C CYS A 80 -0.59 2.95 -4.83
N LEU A 81 0.33 2.80 -5.79
CA LEU A 81 1.71 3.28 -5.70
C LEU A 81 2.01 4.29 -6.81
N PHE A 82 2.75 5.35 -6.48
CA PHE A 82 2.94 6.49 -7.38
C PHE A 82 4.41 6.71 -7.73
N SER A 83 4.64 7.23 -8.94
CA SER A 83 5.99 7.51 -9.43
C SER A 83 6.63 8.73 -8.77
N SER A 84 5.80 9.62 -8.21
CA SER A 84 6.22 10.87 -7.59
C SER A 84 5.37 11.19 -6.36
N LEU A 85 5.91 12.01 -5.46
CA LEU A 85 5.17 12.52 -4.31
C LEU A 85 4.03 13.46 -4.73
N GLU A 86 4.21 14.22 -5.82
CA GLU A 86 3.20 15.13 -6.33
C GLU A 86 1.94 14.37 -6.76
N ASP A 87 2.11 13.29 -7.51
CA ASP A 87 1.01 12.41 -7.94
C ASP A 87 0.29 11.79 -6.73
N ALA A 88 1.05 11.27 -5.75
CA ALA A 88 0.48 10.67 -4.54
C ALA A 88 -0.35 11.68 -3.72
N MET A 89 0.13 12.92 -3.59
CA MET A 89 -0.58 13.97 -2.86
C MET A 89 -1.79 14.50 -3.62
N ALA A 90 -1.74 14.51 -4.96
CA ALA A 90 -2.88 14.84 -5.80
C ALA A 90 -3.98 13.75 -5.70
N PHE A 91 -3.59 12.48 -5.69
CA PHE A 91 -4.50 11.36 -5.48
C PHE A 91 -5.12 11.39 -4.08
N ASP A 92 -4.34 11.66 -3.03
CA ASP A 92 -4.83 11.85 -1.66
C ASP A 92 -5.93 12.92 -1.59
N ALA A 93 -5.71 14.08 -2.22
CA ALA A 93 -6.71 15.14 -2.24
C ALA A 93 -8.01 14.72 -2.96
N PHE A 94 -7.88 13.93 -4.05
CA PHE A 94 -9.03 13.37 -4.76
C PHE A 94 -9.80 12.38 -3.88
N VAL A 95 -9.10 11.40 -3.29
CA VAL A 95 -9.69 10.35 -2.44
C VAL A 95 -10.35 10.94 -1.20
N TYR A 96 -9.76 11.96 -0.59
CA TYR A 96 -10.37 12.65 0.55
C TYR A 96 -11.74 13.27 0.22
N GLY A 97 -11.95 13.72 -1.02
CA GLY A 97 -13.26 14.18 -1.50
C GLY A 97 -14.27 13.06 -1.76
N LYS A 98 -13.84 11.80 -1.75
CA LYS A 98 -14.63 10.59 -2.00
C LYS A 98 -14.92 9.78 -0.74
N LEU A 99 -14.27 10.12 0.38
CA LEU A 99 -14.45 9.52 1.70
C LEU A 99 -15.82 9.85 2.29
N MET A 100 -16.38 8.91 3.05
CA MET A 100 -17.56 9.20 3.86
C MET A 100 -17.20 10.21 4.96
N PRO A 101 -17.98 11.30 5.14
CA PRO A 101 -17.69 12.34 6.13
C PRO A 101 -18.08 11.90 7.55
N VAL A 102 -17.45 10.83 8.03
CA VAL A 102 -17.61 10.27 9.36
C VAL A 102 -16.38 10.65 10.18
N PRO A 103 -16.53 11.49 11.23
CA PRO A 103 -15.39 11.86 12.08
C PRO A 103 -14.77 10.64 12.78
N ASN A 104 -13.44 10.63 12.90
CA ASN A 104 -12.73 9.60 13.65
C ASN A 104 -13.09 9.63 15.15
N ARG A 105 -13.19 8.44 15.74
CA ARG A 105 -13.34 8.21 17.18
C ARG A 105 -12.04 7.64 17.72
N GLU A 106 -11.13 8.50 18.15
CA GLU A 106 -9.79 8.12 18.60
C GLU A 106 -9.81 7.11 19.76
N ASP A 107 -10.83 7.15 20.61
CA ASP A 107 -11.00 6.22 21.74
C ASP A 107 -11.36 4.80 21.30
N ILE A 108 -11.80 4.62 20.05
CA ILE A 108 -12.20 3.32 19.49
C ILE A 108 -11.19 2.85 18.45
N PHE A 109 -10.82 3.73 17.51
CA PHE A 109 -10.05 3.35 16.34
C PHE A 109 -8.57 3.64 16.46
N GLY A 110 -8.16 4.58 17.32
CA GLY A 110 -6.80 5.12 17.36
C GLY A 110 -6.69 6.49 16.69
N LYS A 111 -5.50 7.11 16.80
CA LYS A 111 -5.23 8.45 16.26
C LYS A 111 -4.90 8.37 14.78
N GLN A 112 -5.03 9.49 14.07
CA GLN A 112 -4.65 9.60 12.66
C GLN A 112 -3.68 10.77 12.51
N GLN A 113 -2.41 10.54 12.81
CA GLN A 113 -1.42 11.59 13.02
C GLN A 113 -0.59 11.87 11.76
N ILE A 114 -0.49 13.16 11.41
CA ILE A 114 0.38 13.65 10.33
C ILE A 114 1.71 14.08 10.93
N MET A 115 2.81 13.48 10.45
CA MET A 115 4.16 13.69 10.97
C MET A 115 5.00 14.53 10.00
N ASN A 116 5.91 15.33 10.53
CA ASN A 116 6.92 16.03 9.72
C ASN A 116 8.27 15.30 9.68
N GLU A 117 9.26 15.88 9.00
CA GLU A 117 10.60 15.33 8.84
C GLU A 117 11.46 15.26 10.12
N LYS A 118 10.95 15.82 11.23
CA LYS A 118 11.57 15.80 12.56
C LYS A 118 10.88 14.82 13.50
N ASP A 119 9.97 14.02 12.99
CA ASP A 119 9.14 13.10 13.75
C ASP A 119 8.21 13.80 14.76
N GLU A 120 7.76 15.01 14.42
CA GLU A 120 6.82 15.78 15.23
C GLU A 120 5.42 15.73 14.60
N VAL A 121 4.40 15.58 15.44
CA VAL A 121 3.00 15.66 15.02
C VAL A 121 2.68 17.10 14.57
N THR A 122 2.25 17.26 13.33
CA THR A 122 1.87 18.56 12.75
C THR A 122 0.37 18.73 12.54
N GLY A 123 -0.39 17.63 12.61
CA GLY A 123 -1.84 17.66 12.51
C GLY A 123 -2.46 16.28 12.62
N THR A 124 -3.78 16.23 12.45
CA THR A 124 -4.55 14.99 12.37
C THR A 124 -5.51 15.03 11.19
N VAL A 125 -5.97 13.87 10.74
CA VAL A 125 -7.05 13.76 9.77
C VAL A 125 -8.40 13.61 10.49
N GLU A 126 -9.38 14.41 10.07
CA GLU A 126 -10.70 14.49 10.71
C GLU A 126 -11.57 13.27 10.43
N TYR A 127 -11.69 12.87 9.17
CA TYR A 127 -12.54 11.76 8.76
C TYR A 127 -11.84 10.41 8.99
N LEU A 128 -12.63 9.40 9.36
CA LEU A 128 -12.15 8.04 9.62
C LEU A 128 -11.62 7.41 8.33
N LEU A 129 -10.31 7.17 8.28
CA LEU A 129 -9.59 6.74 7.08
C LEU A 129 -9.82 5.27 6.71
N ILE A 130 -10.14 4.39 7.66
CA ILE A 130 -10.46 2.97 7.43
C ILE A 130 -11.78 2.78 6.64
N ASN A 131 -12.62 3.81 6.55
CA ASN A 131 -13.91 3.67 5.89
C ASN A 131 -13.80 3.48 4.37
N ALA A 132 -14.77 2.78 3.80
CA ALA A 132 -14.97 2.72 2.36
C ALA A 132 -15.12 4.11 1.73
N THR A 133 -14.51 4.27 0.56
CA THR A 133 -14.70 5.43 -0.31
C THR A 133 -15.86 5.20 -1.27
N SER A 134 -16.24 6.23 -2.01
CA SER A 134 -17.20 6.09 -3.12
C SER A 134 -16.57 5.55 -4.42
N ILE A 135 -15.28 5.20 -4.42
CA ILE A 135 -14.55 4.69 -5.58
C ILE A 135 -14.74 3.18 -5.67
N SER A 136 -15.26 2.69 -6.79
CA SER A 136 -15.47 1.27 -7.06
C SER A 136 -14.18 0.52 -7.40
N PHE A 137 -14.18 -0.78 -7.18
CA PHE A 137 -13.08 -1.66 -7.54
C PHE A 137 -12.78 -1.66 -9.05
N ASP A 138 -13.78 -1.52 -9.90
CA ASP A 138 -13.58 -1.53 -11.35
C ASP A 138 -12.90 -0.24 -11.86
N GLU A 139 -13.14 0.91 -11.22
CA GLU A 139 -12.62 2.20 -11.69
C GLU A 139 -11.23 2.54 -11.13
N VAL A 140 -10.84 1.95 -9.99
CA VAL A 140 -9.59 2.30 -9.28
C VAL A 140 -8.34 2.16 -10.16
N PHE A 141 -8.27 1.13 -11.00
CA PHE A 141 -7.07 0.85 -11.80
C PHE A 141 -6.84 1.94 -12.85
N SER A 142 -7.89 2.32 -13.59
CA SER A 142 -7.81 3.42 -14.56
C SER A 142 -7.60 4.76 -13.87
N LEU A 143 -8.25 4.98 -12.73
CA LEU A 143 -8.09 6.20 -11.95
C LEU A 143 -6.64 6.39 -11.51
N VAL A 144 -6.00 5.38 -10.93
CA VAL A 144 -4.61 5.47 -10.47
C VAL A 144 -3.63 5.71 -11.63
N GLU A 145 -3.93 5.20 -12.83
CA GLU A 145 -3.16 5.48 -14.04
C GLU A 145 -3.25 6.96 -14.47
N GLU A 146 -4.38 7.64 -14.25
CA GLU A 146 -4.50 9.09 -14.49
C GLU A 146 -3.57 9.92 -13.57
N PHE A 147 -3.18 9.36 -12.42
CA PHE A 147 -2.18 9.91 -11.50
C PHE A 147 -0.80 9.25 -11.69
N HIS A 148 -0.51 8.68 -12.86
CA HIS A 148 0.79 8.08 -13.19
C HIS A 148 1.25 6.99 -12.21
N GLY A 149 0.31 6.32 -11.56
CA GLY A 149 0.57 5.26 -10.59
C GLY A 149 0.34 3.86 -11.15
N ILE A 150 0.44 2.88 -10.26
CA ILE A 150 0.01 1.50 -10.48
C ILE A 150 -0.91 1.09 -9.33
N ALA A 151 -1.85 0.18 -9.61
CA ALA A 151 -2.71 -0.36 -8.57
C ALA A 151 -2.85 -1.88 -8.67
N TYR A 152 -3.00 -2.52 -7.51
CA TYR A 152 -3.25 -3.96 -7.41
C TYR A 152 -4.08 -4.29 -6.17
N PRO A 153 -4.93 -5.34 -6.22
CA PRO A 153 -5.68 -5.76 -5.05
C PRO A 153 -4.73 -6.24 -3.95
N ALA A 154 -4.96 -5.74 -2.74
CA ALA A 154 -4.22 -6.13 -1.55
C ALA A 154 -4.69 -7.51 -1.05
N HIS A 155 -3.79 -8.23 -0.36
CA HIS A 155 -4.06 -9.44 0.44
C HIS A 155 -5.26 -10.30 -0.01
N VAL A 156 -5.27 -10.72 -1.28
CA VAL A 156 -6.43 -11.30 -1.99
C VAL A 156 -7.00 -12.59 -1.36
N ASP A 157 -6.27 -13.18 -0.43
CA ASP A 157 -6.56 -14.41 0.28
C ASP A 157 -6.97 -14.22 1.74
N LYS A 158 -7.05 -12.97 2.24
CA LYS A 158 -7.66 -12.67 3.55
C LYS A 158 -9.17 -12.90 3.53
N SER A 159 -9.74 -13.20 4.71
CA SER A 159 -11.17 -13.49 4.88
C SER A 159 -12.06 -12.25 4.96
N SER A 160 -11.47 -11.06 4.95
CA SER A 160 -12.15 -9.76 4.99
C SER A 160 -11.35 -8.78 4.14
N THR A 161 -12.03 -7.75 3.64
CA THR A 161 -11.47 -6.63 2.87
C THR A 161 -10.61 -7.03 1.65
N SER A 162 -10.74 -8.28 1.21
CA SER A 162 -10.02 -8.83 0.06
C SER A 162 -10.94 -9.01 -1.13
N LEU A 163 -10.35 -9.04 -2.33
CA LEU A 163 -11.08 -9.23 -3.57
C LEU A 163 -11.97 -10.49 -3.53
N ILE A 164 -11.42 -11.61 -3.07
CA ILE A 164 -12.13 -12.89 -3.09
C ILE A 164 -13.15 -12.98 -1.95
N SER A 165 -12.87 -12.44 -0.76
CA SER A 165 -13.87 -12.45 0.33
C SER A 165 -15.09 -11.59 0.02
N ASN A 166 -14.88 -10.44 -0.63
CA ASN A 166 -15.93 -9.46 -0.84
C ASN A 166 -16.73 -9.73 -2.13
N LEU A 167 -16.06 -10.09 -3.23
CA LEU A 167 -16.72 -10.31 -4.52
C LEU A 167 -16.95 -11.79 -4.84
N GLY A 168 -16.14 -12.70 -4.29
CA GLY A 168 -16.20 -14.14 -4.57
C GLY A 168 -15.59 -14.55 -5.92
N PHE A 169 -15.14 -13.60 -6.74
CA PHE A 169 -14.50 -13.84 -8.03
C PHE A 169 -13.62 -12.64 -8.42
N VAL A 170 -12.76 -12.85 -9.42
CA VAL A 170 -12.04 -11.75 -10.09
C VAL A 170 -12.94 -11.21 -11.21
N PRO A 171 -13.33 -9.93 -11.20
CA PRO A 171 -14.19 -9.35 -12.24
C PRO A 171 -13.67 -9.61 -13.66
N PRO A 172 -14.51 -10.05 -14.62
CA PRO A 172 -14.05 -10.38 -15.97
C PRO A 172 -13.40 -9.23 -16.74
N GLY A 173 -13.65 -7.98 -16.34
CA GLY A 173 -13.06 -6.77 -16.92
C GLY A 173 -11.80 -6.28 -16.21
N SER A 174 -11.28 -6.99 -15.20
CA SER A 174 -10.11 -6.56 -14.45
C SER A 174 -8.88 -6.41 -15.34
N THR A 175 -8.09 -5.37 -15.10
CA THR A 175 -6.88 -5.02 -15.87
C THR A 175 -5.59 -5.05 -15.04
N PHE A 176 -5.67 -5.38 -13.75
CA PHE A 176 -4.50 -5.42 -12.89
C PHE A 176 -3.52 -6.53 -13.28
N THR A 177 -2.23 -6.20 -13.27
CA THR A 177 -1.16 -7.12 -13.63
C THR A 177 -0.35 -7.60 -12.43
N CYS A 178 -0.64 -7.10 -11.23
CA CYS A 178 -0.06 -7.54 -9.97
C CYS A 178 -1.20 -7.88 -8.99
N ALA A 179 -0.96 -8.80 -8.05
CA ALA A 179 -1.85 -9.07 -6.93
C ALA A 179 -1.01 -9.42 -5.70
N GLU A 180 -1.41 -8.89 -4.54
CA GLU A 180 -0.77 -9.19 -3.28
C GLU A 180 -1.49 -10.33 -2.57
N PHE A 181 -0.71 -11.27 -2.03
CA PHE A 181 -1.19 -12.36 -1.19
C PHE A 181 -0.63 -12.17 0.21
N HIS A 182 -1.47 -12.47 1.21
CA HIS A 182 -1.09 -12.48 2.62
C HIS A 182 -0.30 -13.76 2.99
N ASP A 183 -0.70 -14.94 2.51
CA ASP A 183 0.07 -16.18 2.70
C ASP A 183 0.20 -16.95 1.37
N PHE A 184 1.43 -17.06 0.87
CA PHE A 184 1.74 -17.80 -0.36
C PHE A 184 1.36 -19.29 -0.31
N LYS A 185 1.08 -19.89 0.86
CA LYS A 185 0.48 -21.23 0.92
C LYS A 185 -0.87 -21.31 0.20
N ASN A 186 -1.61 -20.20 0.09
CA ASN A 186 -2.89 -20.13 -0.62
C ASN A 186 -2.75 -19.98 -2.13
N LEU A 187 -1.55 -19.63 -2.63
CA LEU A 187 -1.32 -19.29 -4.05
C LEU A 187 -1.77 -20.38 -5.01
N HIS A 188 -1.37 -21.63 -4.76
CA HIS A 188 -1.72 -22.76 -5.63
C HIS A 188 -3.23 -23.02 -5.67
N ARG A 189 -3.92 -22.86 -4.54
CA ARG A 189 -5.37 -23.03 -4.46
C ARG A 189 -6.08 -21.93 -5.24
N LEU A 190 -5.71 -20.68 -4.99
CA LEU A 190 -6.36 -19.52 -5.60
C LEU A 190 -6.11 -19.42 -7.11
N ARG A 191 -4.92 -19.78 -7.62
CA ARG A 191 -4.71 -19.86 -9.07
C ARG A 191 -5.60 -20.90 -9.75
N ARG A 192 -5.86 -22.03 -9.09
CA ARG A 192 -6.76 -23.07 -9.61
C ARG A 192 -8.22 -22.63 -9.59
N GLU A 193 -8.65 -21.93 -8.54
CA GLU A 193 -10.02 -21.43 -8.39
C GLU A 193 -10.28 -20.20 -9.27
N HIS A 194 -9.26 -19.35 -9.43
CA HIS A 194 -9.28 -18.10 -10.19
C HIS A 194 -8.05 -18.01 -11.09
N PRO A 195 -8.11 -18.59 -12.32
CA PRO A 195 -6.98 -18.62 -13.26
C PRO A 195 -6.44 -17.25 -13.67
N TYR A 196 -7.18 -16.15 -13.42
CA TYR A 196 -6.69 -14.79 -13.65
C TYR A 196 -5.34 -14.53 -12.95
N PHE A 197 -5.13 -15.05 -11.73
CA PHE A 197 -3.87 -14.87 -11.01
C PHE A 197 -2.67 -15.61 -11.63
N GLU A 198 -2.86 -16.43 -12.66
CA GLU A 198 -1.76 -17.02 -13.42
C GLU A 198 -1.07 -16.01 -14.34
N GLN A 199 -1.77 -14.94 -14.74
CA GLN A 199 -1.20 -13.90 -15.59
C GLN A 199 -0.62 -12.72 -14.82
N CYS A 200 -0.92 -12.63 -13.51
CA CYS A 200 -0.41 -11.57 -12.64
C CYS A 200 1.00 -11.89 -12.13
N ASN A 201 1.77 -10.84 -11.91
CA ASN A 201 2.82 -10.87 -10.90
C ASN A 201 2.18 -11.05 -9.52
N VAL A 202 2.84 -11.81 -8.64
CA VAL A 202 2.30 -12.14 -7.32
C VAL A 202 3.34 -11.80 -6.27
N ILE A 203 2.94 -10.95 -5.33
CA ILE A 203 3.80 -10.44 -4.25
C ILE A 203 3.22 -10.77 -2.88
N CYS A 204 4.04 -10.67 -1.85
CA CYS A 204 3.65 -10.84 -0.46
C CYS A 204 4.22 -9.69 0.37
N CYS A 205 3.36 -8.98 1.08
CA CYS A 205 3.70 -7.81 1.88
C CYS A 205 3.18 -8.01 3.31
N SER A 206 3.73 -7.26 4.26
CA SER A 206 3.43 -7.48 5.68
C SER A 206 2.04 -7.03 6.09
N ASP A 207 1.51 -5.96 5.46
CA ASP A 207 0.36 -5.21 5.97
C ASP A 207 0.62 -4.77 7.43
N ALA A 208 1.85 -4.29 7.67
CA ALA A 208 2.36 -4.03 9.01
C ALA A 208 1.70 -2.79 9.63
N HIS A 209 1.18 -3.00 10.84
CA HIS A 209 0.64 -1.96 11.72
C HIS A 209 1.50 -1.72 12.98
N TYR A 210 2.51 -2.58 13.17
CA TYR A 210 3.51 -2.53 14.23
C TYR A 210 4.91 -2.72 13.62
N LEU A 211 5.95 -2.17 14.27
CA LEU A 211 7.30 -2.16 13.70
C LEU A 211 7.88 -3.57 13.54
N GLU A 212 7.56 -4.47 14.48
CA GLU A 212 7.99 -5.87 14.45
C GLU A 212 7.41 -6.66 13.27
N ASP A 213 6.22 -6.28 12.79
CA ASP A 213 5.48 -6.98 11.74
C ASP A 213 6.01 -6.67 10.34
N ILE A 214 6.75 -5.56 10.15
CA ILE A 214 7.43 -5.25 8.88
C ILE A 214 8.25 -6.46 8.46
N HIS A 215 8.16 -6.87 7.20
CA HIS A 215 8.80 -8.10 6.75
C HIS A 215 10.33 -8.07 6.94
N GLU A 216 10.88 -9.23 7.30
CA GLU A 216 12.31 -9.51 7.11
C GLU A 216 12.62 -9.57 5.60
N PRO A 217 13.90 -9.47 5.17
CA PRO A 217 14.28 -9.51 3.76
C PRO A 217 14.14 -10.93 3.17
N GLU A 218 12.91 -11.42 3.06
CA GLU A 218 12.56 -12.75 2.57
C GLU A 218 12.14 -12.73 1.10
N TYR A 219 11.41 -11.69 0.67
CA TYR A 219 10.88 -11.56 -0.68
C TYR A 219 11.67 -10.54 -1.49
N GLN A 220 11.89 -10.88 -2.77
CA GLN A 220 12.63 -10.06 -3.71
C GLN A 220 11.80 -9.72 -4.93
N ILE A 221 12.02 -8.53 -5.47
CA ILE A 221 11.55 -8.13 -6.80
C ILE A 221 12.75 -7.79 -7.68
N TYR A 222 12.73 -8.23 -8.93
CA TYR A 222 13.80 -7.94 -9.88
C TYR A 222 13.50 -6.69 -10.71
N SER A 223 14.18 -5.59 -10.42
CA SER A 223 14.00 -4.30 -11.09
C SER A 223 15.14 -3.96 -12.04
N ALA A 224 14.92 -3.06 -13.01
CA ALA A 224 16.01 -2.56 -13.86
C ALA A 224 17.03 -1.71 -13.08
N SER A 225 16.54 -0.95 -12.08
CA SER A 225 17.36 -0.17 -11.15
C SER A 225 16.62 0.01 -9.80
N GLY A 226 17.26 0.64 -8.82
CA GLY A 226 16.63 1.01 -7.54
C GLY A 226 15.75 2.25 -7.60
N GLN A 227 15.49 2.80 -8.79
CA GLN A 227 14.65 3.99 -8.98
C GLN A 227 13.17 3.62 -9.02
N ILE A 228 12.33 4.49 -8.44
CA ILE A 228 10.88 4.28 -8.32
C ILE A 228 10.21 3.83 -9.63
N PRO A 229 10.40 4.50 -10.79
CA PRO A 229 9.71 4.10 -12.02
C PRO A 229 10.04 2.68 -12.49
N ASP A 230 11.29 2.23 -12.30
CA ASP A 230 11.70 0.88 -12.69
C ASP A 230 11.11 -0.18 -11.75
N ILE A 231 10.94 0.15 -10.46
CA ILE A 231 10.32 -0.74 -9.46
C ILE A 231 8.83 -0.88 -9.75
N LEU A 232 8.13 0.22 -10.06
CA LEU A 232 6.72 0.19 -10.47
C LEU A 232 6.52 -0.62 -11.75
N GLU A 233 7.44 -0.50 -12.70
CA GLU A 233 7.41 -1.31 -13.92
C GLU A 233 7.71 -2.80 -13.63
N ALA A 234 8.59 -3.10 -12.68
CA ALA A 234 8.84 -4.48 -12.24
C ALA A 234 7.58 -5.12 -11.63
N LEU A 235 6.78 -4.34 -10.87
CA LEU A 235 5.50 -4.81 -10.34
C LEU A 235 4.50 -5.14 -11.45
N ARG A 236 4.50 -4.39 -12.57
CA ARG A 236 3.62 -4.66 -13.71
C ARG A 236 4.01 -5.90 -14.51
N ARG A 237 5.26 -6.35 -14.43
CA ARG A 237 5.80 -7.48 -15.21
C ARG A 237 5.66 -8.77 -14.44
N ARG A 238 5.15 -9.80 -15.11
CA ARG A 238 5.27 -11.17 -14.62
C ARG A 238 6.74 -11.60 -14.75
N GLU A 239 7.34 -12.08 -13.66
CA GLU A 239 8.66 -12.71 -13.72
C GLU A 239 8.59 -13.97 -14.60
N PRO A 240 9.55 -14.18 -15.52
CA PRO A 240 9.57 -15.32 -16.44
C PRO A 240 9.78 -16.67 -15.75
#